data_AF-A0A939XYR6-F1
#
_entry.id   AF-A0A939XYR6-F1
#
_cell.length_a   1.000
_cell.length_b   1.000
_cell.length_c   1.000
_cell.angle_alpha   90.00
_cell.angle_beta   90.00
_cell.angle_gamma   90.00
#
_symmetry.space_group_name_H-M   'P 1'
#
loop_
_entity.id
_entity.type
_entity.pdbx_description
1 polymer ?
#
loop_
_entity_poly.entity_id
_entity_poly.type
_entity_poly.pdbx_seq_one_letter_code
_entity_poly.pdbx_strand_id
1 'polypeptide(L)'
;DNATWWSSLAIAIEAGLLLGAAYKWSGTLWVPIGIHWAWNYVQGNVFGLTVSGVNAGNSILNTTVSGPDIITGGAFGPEASIIAVILGALYTLVFLRNRYRRSNNKNI
;
A
#
# COMPACT_ATOMS: atom_id res chain seq x y z
N ASP A 1 -12.51 15.89 -6.58
CA ASP A 1 -11.25 15.38 -6.00
C ASP A 1 -11.48 14.87 -4.60
N ASN A 2 -11.21 13.58 -4.34
CA ASN A 2 -11.40 12.93 -3.04
C ASN A 2 -10.11 12.95 -2.19
N ALA A 3 -9.03 13.54 -2.70
CA ALA A 3 -7.74 13.61 -2.02
C ALA A 3 -7.76 14.68 -0.91
N THR A 4 -7.38 14.27 0.30
CA THR A 4 -7.23 15.13 1.48
C THR A 4 -5.76 15.19 1.90
N TRP A 5 -5.41 16.12 2.79
CA TRP A 5 -4.07 16.14 3.38
C TRP A 5 -3.72 14.82 4.08
N TRP A 6 -4.73 14.16 4.67
CA TRP A 6 -4.57 12.86 5.31
C TRP A 6 -4.29 11.75 4.29
N SER A 7 -5.09 11.65 3.22
CA SER A 7 -4.87 10.61 2.21
C SER A 7 -3.52 10.78 1.51
N SER A 8 -3.09 12.02 1.28
CA SER A 8 -1.76 12.31 0.74
C SER A 8 -0.64 11.85 1.69
N LEU A 9 -0.78 12.10 2.99
CA LEU A 9 0.17 11.63 3.99
C LEU A 9 0.16 10.10 4.11
N ALA A 10 -1.01 9.48 4.10
CA ALA A 10 -1.19 8.03 4.14
C ALA A 10 -0.46 7.35 2.98
N ILE A 11 -0.66 7.82 1.75
CA ILE A 11 0.04 7.29 0.56
C ILE A 11 1.56 7.51 0.65
N ALA A 12 2.01 8.68 1.09
CA ALA A 12 3.43 8.97 1.20
C ALA A 12 4.15 8.00 2.17
N ILE A 13 3.48 7.67 3.28
CA ILE A 13 4.01 6.72 4.27
C ILE A 13 3.86 5.29 3.74
N GLU A 14 2.66 4.90 3.33
CA GLU A 14 2.37 3.54 2.92
C GLU A 14 3.08 3.19 1.61
N ALA A 15 2.69 3.80 0.50
CA ALA A 15 3.25 3.48 -0.81
C ALA A 15 4.68 4.01 -0.93
N GLY A 16 4.95 5.25 -0.51
CA GLY A 16 6.26 5.87 -0.68
C GLY A 16 7.36 5.14 0.08
N LEU A 17 7.21 4.93 1.40
CA LEU A 17 8.24 4.27 2.20
C LEU A 17 8.33 2.78 1.89
N LEU A 18 7.20 2.08 1.70
CA LEU A 18 7.20 0.65 1.39
C LEU A 18 7.90 0.36 0.08
N LEU A 19 7.52 1.05 -1.00
CA LEU A 19 8.09 0.82 -2.32
C LEU A 19 9.56 1.26 -2.36
N GLY A 20 9.91 2.36 -1.68
CA GLY A 20 11.30 2.79 -1.51
C GLY A 20 12.15 1.77 -0.76
N ALA A 21 11.63 1.19 0.32
CA ALA A 21 12.32 0.13 1.07
C ALA A 21 12.44 -1.17 0.27
N ALA A 22 11.40 -1.56 -0.46
CA ALA A 22 11.39 -2.72 -1.34
C ALA A 22 12.42 -2.58 -2.48
N TYR A 23 12.52 -1.39 -3.08
CA TYR A 23 13.56 -1.07 -4.06
C TYR A 23 14.95 -1.20 -3.46
N LYS A 24 15.20 -0.55 -2.31
CA LYS A 24 16.50 -0.61 -1.63
C LYS A 24 16.91 -2.02 -1.22
N TRP A 25 15.94 -2.87 -0.90
CA TRP A 25 16.18 -4.27 -0.52
C TRP A 25 16.45 -5.19 -1.72
N SER A 26 15.68 -5.05 -2.80
CA SER A 26 15.75 -5.91 -3.99
C SER A 26 16.81 -5.48 -5.00
N GLY A 27 17.14 -4.19 -5.05
CA GLY A 27 18.03 -3.60 -6.04
C GLY A 27 17.42 -3.50 -7.45
N THR A 28 16.11 -3.74 -7.61
CA THR A 28 15.42 -3.70 -8.90
C THR A 28 14.06 -3.00 -8.78
N LEU A 29 13.58 -2.43 -9.89
CA LEU A 29 12.26 -1.78 -9.94
C LEU A 29 11.10 -2.79 -10.07
N TRP A 30 11.38 -4.02 -10.47
CA TRP A 30 10.34 -5.04 -10.68
C TRP A 30 9.58 -5.38 -9.40
N VAL A 31 10.26 -5.40 -8.25
CA VAL A 31 9.63 -5.69 -6.95
C VAL A 31 8.62 -4.61 -6.54
N PRO A 32 8.98 -3.31 -6.46
CA PRO A 32 8.01 -2.28 -6.10
C PRO A 32 6.88 -2.16 -7.15
N ILE A 33 7.17 -2.32 -8.45
CA ILE A 33 6.13 -2.34 -9.49
C ILE A 33 5.15 -3.48 -9.25
N GLY A 34 5.64 -4.69 -9.00
CA GLY A 34 4.80 -5.86 -8.75
C GLY A 34 3.92 -5.69 -7.50
N ILE A 35 4.48 -5.18 -6.40
CA ILE A 35 3.73 -4.91 -5.16
C ILE A 35 2.64 -3.88 -5.43
N HIS A 36 2.98 -2.75 -6.07
CA HIS A 36 2.03 -1.69 -6.35
C HIS A 36 0.90 -2.16 -7.28
N TRP A 37 1.26 -2.88 -8.35
CA TRP A 37 0.27 -3.44 -9.26
C TRP A 37 -0.65 -4.45 -8.58
N ALA A 38 -0.08 -5.37 -7.78
CA ALA A 38 -0.86 -6.38 -7.06
C ALA A 38 -1.86 -5.73 -6.08
N TRP A 39 -1.45 -4.69 -5.37
CA TRP A 39 -2.31 -3.93 -4.48
C TRP A 39 -3.52 -3.32 -5.22
N ASN A 40 -3.25 -2.54 -6.28
CA ASN A 40 -4.30 -1.93 -7.11
C ASN A 40 -5.22 -2.97 -7.74
N TYR A 41 -4.66 -4.09 -8.22
CA TYR A 41 -5.42 -5.14 -8.87
C TYR A 41 -6.37 -5.82 -7.89
N VAL A 42 -5.87 -6.20 -6.72
CA VAL A 42 -6.70 -6.84 -5.68
C VAL A 42 -7.76 -5.88 -5.16
N GLN A 43 -7.41 -4.63 -4.86
CA GLN A 43 -8.36 -3.65 -4.35
C GLN A 43 -9.48 -3.34 -5.35
N GLY A 44 -9.11 -3.04 -6.59
CA GLY A 44 -10.08 -2.65 -7.62
C GLY A 44 -10.76 -3.84 -8.29
N ASN A 45 -10.00 -4.77 -8.88
CA ASN A 45 -10.57 -5.84 -9.72
C ASN A 45 -11.10 -7.01 -8.90
N VAL A 46 -10.49 -7.34 -7.75
CA VAL A 46 -10.97 -8.44 -6.92
C VAL A 46 -12.09 -7.96 -5.99
N PHE A 47 -11.87 -6.91 -5.20
CA PHE A 47 -12.82 -6.46 -4.19
C PHE A 47 -13.79 -5.37 -4.63
N GLY A 48 -13.56 -4.72 -5.77
CA GLY A 48 -14.45 -3.66 -6.25
C GLY A 48 -14.39 -2.37 -5.43
N LEU A 49 -13.30 -2.16 -4.69
CA LEU A 49 -13.14 -1.00 -3.82
C LEU A 49 -12.52 0.16 -4.59
N THR A 50 -12.84 1.38 -4.17
CA THR A 50 -12.25 2.61 -4.70
C THR A 50 -10.73 2.57 -4.57
N VAL A 51 -10.01 2.80 -5.67
CA VAL A 51 -8.54 2.85 -5.73
C VAL A 51 -8.12 4.30 -5.88
N SER A 52 -7.44 4.87 -4.87
CA SER A 52 -7.00 6.27 -4.83
C SER A 52 -8.09 7.30 -5.21
N GLY A 53 -9.34 7.07 -4.80
CA GLY A 53 -10.48 7.93 -5.12
C GLY A 53 -11.17 7.66 -6.46
N VAL A 54 -10.69 6.67 -7.24
CA VAL A 54 -11.32 6.23 -8.49
C VAL A 54 -12.14 4.97 -8.22
N ASN A 55 -13.43 5.00 -8.56
CA ASN A 55 -14.31 3.85 -8.41
C ASN A 55 -13.83 2.69 -9.28
N ALA A 56 -13.74 1.51 -8.70
CA ALA A 56 -13.51 0.30 -9.47
C ALA A 56 -14.70 0.02 -10.39
N GLY A 57 -14.42 -0.41 -11.62
CA GLY A 57 -15.44 -0.84 -12.58
C GLY A 57 -15.97 -2.25 -12.25
N ASN A 58 -16.03 -3.12 -13.26
CA ASN A 58 -16.42 -4.51 -13.05
C ASN A 58 -15.39 -5.22 -12.15
N SER A 59 -15.87 -5.75 -11.03
CA SER A 59 -15.07 -6.49 -10.05
C SER A 59 -15.62 -7.89 -9.83
N ILE A 60 -14.75 -8.80 -9.35
CA ILE A 60 -15.11 -10.20 -9.08
C ILE A 60 -16.03 -10.28 -7.86
N LEU A 61 -15.75 -9.49 -6.82
CA LEU A 61 -16.55 -9.38 -5.61
C LEU A 61 -17.09 -7.96 -5.50
N ASN A 62 -18.38 -7.84 -5.20
CA ASN A 62 -19.02 -6.55 -4.95
C ASN A 62 -18.98 -6.25 -3.44
N THR A 63 -17.85 -5.71 -2.97
CA THR A 63 -17.61 -5.50 -1.54
C THR A 63 -18.08 -4.11 -1.13
N THR A 64 -19.03 -4.04 -0.18
CA THR A 64 -19.43 -2.77 0.45
C THR A 64 -18.75 -2.64 1.80
N VAL A 65 -17.98 -1.58 1.98
CA VAL A 65 -17.32 -1.29 3.27
C VAL A 65 -18.16 -0.26 4.02
N SER A 66 -18.57 -0.57 5.25
CA SER A 66 -19.29 0.33 6.13
C SER A 66 -18.52 0.53 7.44
N GLY A 67 -18.56 1.74 7.98
CA GLY A 67 -17.86 2.09 9.22
C GLY A 67 -17.20 3.46 9.17
N PRO A 68 -16.41 3.82 10.20
CA PRO A 68 -15.72 5.11 10.27
C PRO A 68 -14.72 5.31 9.14
N ASP A 69 -14.69 6.51 8.55
CA ASP A 69 -13.80 6.85 7.43
C ASP A 69 -12.32 6.60 7.71
N ILE A 70 -11.89 6.68 8.96
CA ILE A 70 -10.50 6.39 9.35
C ILE A 70 -10.13 4.91 9.17
N ILE A 71 -11.11 4.01 9.24
CA ILE A 71 -10.94 2.56 9.06
C ILE A 71 -11.19 2.15 7.61
N THR A 72 -12.17 2.77 6.96
CA THR A 72 -12.57 2.43 5.59
C THR A 72 -11.74 3.16 4.54
N GLY A 73 -11.12 4.28 4.91
CA GLY A 73 -10.47 5.22 4.00
C GLY A 73 -11.44 6.15 3.26
N GLY A 74 -12.74 6.09 3.58
CA GLY A 74 -13.77 6.98 3.05
C GLY A 74 -13.83 7.00 1.53
N ALA A 75 -14.09 8.19 0.96
CA ALA A 75 -14.18 8.39 -0.49
C ALA A 75 -12.87 8.18 -1.26
N PHE A 76 -11.73 8.14 -0.56
CA PHE A 76 -10.43 7.84 -1.17
C PHE A 76 -10.21 6.33 -1.34
N GLY A 77 -10.91 5.53 -0.54
CA GLY A 77 -10.77 4.08 -0.51
C GLY A 77 -9.74 3.59 0.50
N PRO A 78 -9.57 2.26 0.64
CA PRO A 78 -8.80 1.61 1.70
C PRO A 78 -7.37 2.11 1.91
N GLU A 79 -6.74 2.71 0.89
CA GLU A 79 -5.39 3.30 0.94
C GLU A 79 -5.29 4.49 1.91
N ALA A 80 -6.39 5.18 2.20
CA ALA A 80 -6.42 6.23 3.22
C ALA A 80 -6.75 5.68 4.62
N SER A 81 -6.98 4.36 4.75
CA SER A 81 -7.28 3.75 6.04
C SER A 81 -6.06 3.69 6.94
N ILE A 82 -6.29 3.83 8.24
CA ILE A 82 -5.23 3.66 9.23
C ILE A 82 -4.65 2.24 9.22
N ILE A 83 -5.44 1.25 8.82
CA ILE A 83 -5.01 -0.15 8.70
C ILE A 83 -3.95 -0.27 7.59
N ALA A 84 -4.22 0.29 6.42
CA ALA A 84 -3.28 0.28 5.29
C ALA A 84 -1.98 1.00 5.64
N VAL A 85 -2.05 2.16 6.31
CA VAL A 85 -0.88 2.90 6.82
C VAL A 85 -0.04 2.06 7.79
N ILE A 86 -0.68 1.41 8.76
CA ILE A 86 0.02 0.56 9.74
C ILE A 86 0.70 -0.62 9.03
N LEU A 87 -0.01 -1.30 8.14
CA LEU A 87 0.55 -2.43 7.39
C LEU A 87 1.72 -2.00 6.50
N GLY A 88 1.59 -0.88 5.77
CA GLY A 88 2.67 -0.30 4.97
C GLY A 88 3.91 0.02 5.79
N ALA A 89 3.73 0.62 6.97
CA ALA A 89 4.82 0.89 7.90
C ALA A 89 5.49 -0.40 8.40
N LEU A 90 4.71 -1.42 8.77
CA LEU A 90 5.25 -2.72 9.19
C LEU A 90 6.04 -3.41 8.07
N TYR A 91 5.51 -3.46 6.86
CA TYR A 91 6.23 -4.05 5.72
C TYR A 91 7.49 -3.27 5.37
N THR A 92 7.47 -1.94 5.47
CA THR A 92 8.66 -1.09 5.33
C THR A 92 9.75 -1.53 6.32
N LEU A 93 9.40 -1.71 7.60
CA LEU A 93 10.34 -2.18 8.63
C LEU A 93 10.88 -3.58 8.32
N VAL A 94 10.05 -4.49 7.83
CA VAL A 94 10.48 -5.84 7.42
C VAL A 94 11.49 -5.79 6.27
N PHE A 95 11.24 -5.01 5.23
CA PHE A 95 12.19 -4.84 4.11
C PHE A 95 13.52 -4.24 4.57
N LEU A 96 13.48 -3.21 5.41
CA LEU A 96 14.68 -2.60 5.97
C LEU A 96 15.46 -3.57 6.87
N ARG A 97 14.77 -4.33 7.73
CA ARG A 97 15.39 -5.36 8.59
C ARG A 97 16.06 -6.45 7.75
N ASN A 98 15.38 -6.94 6.72
CA ASN A 98 15.94 -7.96 5.83
C ASN A 98 17.16 -7.45 5.06
N ARG A 99 17.17 -6.16 4.70
CA ARG A 99 18.33 -5.51 4.06
C ARG A 99 19.51 -5.40 5.03
N TYR A 100 19.25 -5.06 6.29
CA TYR A 100 20.28 -4.98 7.32
C TYR A 100 20.92 -6.35 7.58
N ARG A 101 20.10 -7.40 7.73
CA ARG A 101 20.58 -8.80 7.91
C ARG A 101 21.44 -9.27 6.74
N ARG A 102 21.02 -9.00 5.49
CA ARG A 102 21.84 -9.31 4.30
C ARG A 102 23.17 -8.59 4.28
N SER A 103 23.25 -7.37 4.84
CA SER A 103 24.49 -6.62 4.93
C SER A 103 25.46 -7.25 5.94
N ASN A 104 24.97 -7.59 7.14
CA ASN A 104 25.80 -8.20 8.17
C ASN A 104 26.34 -9.57 7.75
N ASN A 105 25.55 -10.40 7.06
CA ASN A 105 26.00 -11.71 6.60
C ASN A 105 27.08 -11.66 5.51
N LYS A 106 27.32 -10.50 4.87
CA LYS A 106 28.42 -10.32 3.90
C LYS A 106 29.72 -9.86 4.56
N ASN A 107 29.67 -9.46 5.84
CA ASN A 107 30.79 -8.92 6.60
C ASN A 107 31.41 -9.97 7.56
N ILE A 108 31.02 -11.24 7.43
CA ILE A 108 31.58 -12.40 8.13
C ILE A 108 32.17 -13.30 7.05
#